data_AF-A0A7K2VQ83-F1
#
_entry.id   AF-A0A7K2VQ83-F1
#
_cell.length_a   1.000
_cell.length_b   1.000
_cell.length_c   1.000
_cell.angle_alpha   90.00
_cell.angle_beta   90.00
_cell.angle_gamma   90.00
#
_symmetry.space_group_name_H-M   'P 1'
#
loop_
_entity.id
_entity.type
_entity.pdbx_description
1 polymer ?
#
loop_
_entity_poly.entity_id
_entity_poly.type
_entity_poly.pdbx_seq_one_letter_code
_entity_poly.pdbx_strand_id
1 'polypeptide(L)' 'EHTGDNLTGEGEGDDEQIKVDLAAVPADVEKIVFPVSIYEAENRQQSFGQVRNAFIRVVNQAGGQELARYDLSEDAST' A
#
# COMPACT_ATOMS: atom_id res chain seq x y z
N GLU A 1 -4.45 -12.18 2.84
CA GLU A 1 -5.48 -11.72 3.79
C GLU A 1 -5.42 -10.20 3.86
N HIS A 2 -6.55 -9.50 3.72
CA HIS A 2 -6.65 -8.04 3.87
C HIS A 2 -7.17 -7.73 5.28
N THR A 3 -6.51 -6.84 6.03
CA THR A 3 -6.86 -6.60 7.44
C THR A 3 -8.03 -5.64 7.67
N GLY A 4 -8.49 -4.94 6.63
CA GLY A 4 -9.62 -4.01 6.68
C GLY A 4 -9.40 -2.85 5.71
N ASP A 5 -10.48 -2.39 5.08
CA ASP A 5 -10.49 -1.21 4.18
C ASP A 5 -10.68 0.05 5.05
N ASN A 6 -9.64 0.87 5.17
CA ASN A 6 -9.66 2.09 5.98
C ASN A 6 -9.96 3.28 5.07
N LEU A 7 -11.25 3.64 5.02
CA LEU A 7 -11.75 4.71 4.17
C LEU A 7 -11.39 6.13 4.62
N THR A 8 -10.87 6.31 5.84
CA THR A 8 -10.59 7.64 6.42
C THR A 8 -9.09 7.94 6.57
N GLY A 9 -8.23 6.91 6.58
CA GLY A 9 -6.81 7.06 6.91
C GLY A 9 -6.59 7.55 8.35
N GLU A 10 -7.57 7.35 9.23
CA GLU A 10 -7.40 7.64 10.66
C GLU A 10 -6.66 6.48 11.33
N GLY A 11 -5.45 6.76 11.79
CA GLY A 11 -4.58 5.79 12.45
C GLY A 11 -3.15 6.32 12.60
N GLU A 12 -2.38 5.71 13.49
CA GLU A 12 -0.91 5.85 13.48
C GLU A 12 -0.32 4.61 12.80
N GLY A 13 0.58 4.81 11.83
CA GLY A 13 1.29 3.73 11.16
C GLY A 13 0.65 3.31 9.83
N ASP A 14 0.53 2.01 9.60
CA ASP A 14 -0.03 1.45 8.36
C ASP A 14 -1.56 1.37 8.47
N ASP A 15 -2.26 2.24 7.74
CA ASP A 15 -3.73 2.31 7.73
C ASP A 15 -4.39 1.05 7.17
N GLU A 16 -3.75 0.42 6.18
CA GLU A 16 -4.16 -0.83 5.56
C GLU A 16 -2.97 -1.79 5.46
N GLN A 17 -3.22 -3.08 5.70
CA GLN A 17 -2.18 -4.10 5.61
C GLN A 17 -2.69 -5.30 4.81
N ILE A 18 -1.83 -5.76 3.89
CA ILE A 18 -2.05 -6.98 3.12
C ILE A 18 -1.01 -8.00 3.57
N LYS A 19 -1.47 -9.07 4.23
CA LYS A 19 -0.62 -10.19 4.59
C LYS A 19 -0.59 -11.20 3.46
N VAL A 20 0.61 -11.49 2.98
CA VAL A 20 0.87 -12.47 1.92
C VAL A 20 1.78 -13.56 2.46
N ASP A 21 1.28 -14.79 2.47
CA ASP A 21 2.10 -15.96 2.72
C ASP A 21 2.66 -16.47 1.40
N LEU A 22 3.92 -16.10 1.10
CA LEU A 22 4.61 -16.51 -0.11
C LEU A 22 4.82 -18.02 -0.21
N ALA A 23 4.84 -18.75 0.92
CA ALA A 23 4.98 -20.21 0.91
C ALA A 23 3.69 -20.92 0.49
N ALA A 24 2.54 -20.27 0.70
CA ALA A 24 1.24 -20.76 0.26
C ALA A 24 0.89 -20.37 -1.19
N VAL A 25 1.74 -19.56 -1.85
CA VAL A 25 1.53 -19.15 -3.23
C VAL A 25 1.79 -20.33 -4.17
N PRO A 26 0.83 -20.68 -5.05
CA PRO A 26 1.02 -21.74 -6.04
C PRO A 26 2.20 -21.49 -6.97
N ALA A 27 2.89 -22.57 -7.39
CA ALA A 27 4.11 -22.47 -8.19
C ALA A 27 3.90 -21.90 -9.62
N ASP A 28 2.66 -21.85 -10.10
CA ASP A 28 2.25 -21.23 -11.36
C ASP A 28 2.15 -19.69 -11.26
N VAL A 29 2.20 -19.12 -10.07
CA VAL A 29 2.21 -17.66 -9.87
C VAL A 29 3.64 -17.14 -9.92
N GLU A 30 4.00 -16.46 -11.00
CA GLU A 30 5.36 -15.91 -11.18
C GLU A 30 5.55 -14.53 -10.53
N LYS A 31 4.46 -13.76 -10.36
CA LYS A 31 4.51 -12.37 -9.86
C LYS A 31 3.29 -12.01 -9.03
N ILE A 32 3.53 -11.24 -7.97
CA ILE A 32 2.51 -10.60 -7.14
C ILE A 32 2.72 -9.09 -7.25
N VAL A 33 1.68 -8.37 -7.67
CA VAL A 33 1.72 -6.92 -7.87
C VAL A 33 0.78 -6.28 -6.85
N PHE A 34 1.26 -5.21 -6.20
CA PHE A 34 0.50 -4.43 -5.23
C PHE A 34 0.15 -3.06 -5.82
N PRO A 35 -1.01 -2.91 -6.47
CA PRO A 35 -1.46 -1.61 -6.95
C PRO A 35 -1.92 -0.74 -5.77
N VAL A 36 -1.64 0.55 -5.84
CA VAL A 36 -2.18 1.58 -4.94
C VAL A 36 -2.85 2.66 -5.78
N SER A 37 -4.07 3.03 -5.41
CA SER A 37 -4.90 3.96 -6.19
C SER A 37 -5.86 4.72 -5.28
N ILE A 38 -6.22 5.95 -5.65
CA ILE A 38 -7.24 6.73 -4.95
C ILE A 38 -8.61 6.40 -5.52
N TYR A 39 -9.53 5.96 -4.67
CA TYR A 39 -10.91 5.68 -5.06
C TYR A 39 -11.59 6.98 -5.55
N GLU A 40 -12.13 6.95 -6.77
CA GLU A 40 -12.77 8.10 -7.43
C GLU A 40 -11.89 9.35 -7.59
N ALA A 41 -10.58 9.17 -7.79
CA ALA A 41 -9.61 10.26 -7.95
C ALA A 41 -10.09 11.38 -8.90
N GLU A 42 -10.64 11.02 -10.07
CA GLU A 42 -11.13 11.99 -11.07
C GLU A 42 -12.37 12.75 -10.57
N ASN A 43 -13.37 12.06 -10.04
CA ASN A 43 -14.60 12.68 -9.54
C ASN A 43 -14.34 13.57 -8.32
N ARG A 44 -13.38 13.18 -7.47
CA ARG A 44 -12.98 13.91 -6.26
C ARG A 44 -11.89 14.94 -6.52
N GLN A 45 -11.35 14.99 -7.75
CA GLN A 45 -10.19 15.79 -8.14
C GLN A 45 -9.00 15.63 -7.17
N GLN A 46 -8.77 14.40 -6.73
CA GLN A 46 -7.76 14.03 -5.73
C GLN A 46 -6.55 13.38 -6.37
N SER A 47 -5.36 13.76 -5.90
CA SER A 47 -4.08 13.12 -6.24
C SER A 47 -3.29 12.81 -4.97
N PHE A 48 -2.31 11.91 -5.07
CA PHE A 48 -1.50 11.52 -3.91
C PHE A 48 -0.72 12.68 -3.30
N GLY A 49 -0.37 13.71 -4.08
CA GLY A 49 0.27 14.93 -3.56
C GLY A 49 -0.62 15.76 -2.62
N GLN A 50 -1.94 15.52 -2.64
CA GLN A 50 -2.88 16.15 -1.70
C GLN A 50 -3.10 15.31 -0.44
N VAL A 51 -2.67 14.04 -0.44
CA VAL A 51 -2.80 13.13 0.70
C VAL A 51 -1.53 13.26 1.54
N ARG A 52 -1.66 13.72 2.79
CA ARG A 52 -0.51 13.92 3.67
C ARG A 52 0.01 12.57 4.16
N ASN A 53 1.33 12.39 4.13
CA ASN A 53 2.00 11.17 4.58
C ASN A 53 1.51 9.90 3.87
N ALA A 54 1.11 9.99 2.60
CA ALA A 54 0.77 8.81 1.82
C ALA A 54 2.05 8.04 1.47
N PHE A 55 2.15 6.80 1.96
CA PHE A 55 3.24 5.88 1.62
C PHE A 55 2.71 4.45 1.49
N ILE A 56 3.43 3.63 0.74
CA ILE A 56 3.28 2.18 0.72
C ILE A 56 4.62 1.55 1.08
N ARG A 57 4.60 0.49 1.89
CA ARG A 57 5.81 -0.24 2.27
C ARG A 57 5.60 -1.75 2.25
N VAL A 58 6.70 -2.46 2.04
CA VAL A 58 6.77 -3.92 2.10
C VAL A 58 7.70 -4.28 3.23
N VAL A 59 7.21 -5.09 4.17
CA VAL A 59 7.94 -5.51 5.36
C VAL A 59 8.01 -7.03 5.41
N ASN A 60 9.19 -7.58 5.71
CA ASN A 60 9.33 -8.99 5.99
C ASN A 60 8.82 -9.28 7.42
N GLN A 61 7.72 -10.02 7.53
CA GLN A 61 7.08 -10.33 8.80
C GLN A 61 7.97 -11.14 9.77
N ALA A 62 8.91 -11.96 9.27
CA ALA A 62 9.74 -12.81 10.12
C ALA A 62 10.75 -12.01 10.98
N GLY A 63 11.11 -10.79 10.54
CA GLY A 63 12.10 -9.96 11.24
C GLY A 63 11.71 -8.48 11.36
N GLY A 64 10.56 -8.06 10.85
CA GLY A 64 10.12 -6.66 10.82
C GLY A 64 10.98 -5.76 9.93
N GLN A 65 11.82 -6.34 9.06
CA GLN A 65 12.69 -5.57 8.18
C GLN A 65 11.87 -4.97 7.04
N GLU A 66 11.92 -3.64 6.91
CA GLU A 66 11.39 -2.93 5.76
C GLU A 66 12.25 -3.25 4.53
N LEU A 67 11.63 -3.87 3.54
CA LEU A 67 12.29 -4.28 2.28
C LEU A 67 12.26 -3.16 1.26
N ALA A 68 11.13 -2.45 1.19
CA ALA A 68 10.91 -1.34 0.30
C ALA A 68 9.89 -0.39 0.89
N ARG A 69 10.05 0.90 0.61
CA ARG A 69 9.12 1.96 0.94
C ARG A 69 9.05 2.91 -0.24
N TYR A 70 7.84 3.38 -0.51
CA TYR A 70 7.57 4.34 -1.57
C TYR A 70 6.63 5.41 -1.03
N ASP A 71 7.11 6.65 -1.00
CA ASP A 71 6.34 7.81 -0.55
C ASP A 71 5.54 8.38 -1.74
N LEU A 72 4.24 8.11 -1.73
CA LEU A 72 3.29 8.46 -2.80
C LEU A 72 3.05 9.97 -2.89
N SER A 73 3.30 10.69 -1.78
CA SER A 73 3.11 12.14 -1.69
C SER A 73 4.11 12.91 -2.56
N GLU A 74 5.34 12.41 -2.70
CA GLU A 74 6.45 13.15 -3.33
C GLU A 74 6.49 12.95 -4.85
N ASP A 75 6.19 11.73 -5.32
CA ASP A 75 6.31 11.36 -6.74
C ASP A 75 5.13 11.82 -7.61
N ALA A 76 3.97 12.10 -7.00
CA ALA A 76 2.76 12.57 -7.69
C ALA A 76 2.85 14.01 -8.27
N SER A 77 4.05 14.59 -8.28
CA SER A 77 4.34 15.93 -8.79
C SER A 77 4.84 15.94 -10.25
N THR A 78 4.80 14.81 -10.97
CA THR A 78 5.23 14.71 -12.38
C THR A 78 4.09 14.54 -13.36
#